data_AF-A0A4Y8LU62-F1
#
_entry.id   AF-A0A4Y8LU62-F1
#
_cell.length_a   1.000
_cell.length_b   1.000
_cell.length_c   1.000
_cell.angle_alpha   90.00
_cell.angle_beta   90.00
_cell.angle_gamma   90.00
#
_symmetry.space_group_name_H-M   'P 1'
#
loop_
_entity.id
_entity.type
_entity.pdbx_description
1 polymer ?
#
loop_
_entity_poly.entity_id
_entity_poly.type
_entity_poly.pdbx_seq_one_letter_code
_entity_poly.pdbx_strand_id
1 'polypeptide(L)'
;MLRNKINIDGNGNITAGGDINLTFQETNIPLRFFDEDIKEVILKFSQVAKHKVEVTDEVNRIKAEVKNQINLLSQEYFESIINGSMCYFQQIEDFLKAPRNSTLLKMYEDTIFELNQIITIRRDEFKKFDYIFECLYNFILTNNKAELKTDRRLIWVMLHYMYWKCDIGEGGEC
;
A
#
# COMPACT_ATOMS: atom_id res chain seq x y z
N MET A 1 5.17 -19.57 82.37
CA MET A 1 4.71 -20.46 81.27
C MET A 1 5.10 -19.80 79.95
N LEU A 2 6.15 -20.33 79.32
CA LEU A 2 6.80 -19.75 78.15
C LEU A 2 6.10 -20.18 76.85
N ARG A 3 5.92 -19.20 75.97
CA ARG A 3 5.25 -19.27 74.66
C ARG A 3 6.08 -20.07 73.66
N ASN A 4 5.42 -20.98 72.93
CA ASN A 4 6.00 -21.72 71.81
C ASN A 4 6.22 -20.82 70.59
N LYS A 5 7.38 -21.01 69.96
CA LYS A 5 7.72 -20.55 68.62
C LYS A 5 6.94 -21.38 67.59
N ILE A 6 6.33 -20.72 66.61
CA ILE A 6 6.00 -21.31 65.30
C ILE A 6 6.80 -20.52 64.27
N ASN A 7 7.65 -21.23 63.54
CA ASN A 7 8.45 -20.72 62.43
C ASN A 7 7.61 -20.82 61.15
N ILE A 8 7.47 -19.72 60.40
CA ILE A 8 6.85 -19.72 59.08
C ILE A 8 7.82 -18.98 58.15
N ASP A 9 8.48 -19.73 57.28
CA ASP A 9 9.35 -19.21 56.23
C ASP A 9 8.49 -18.53 55.15
N GLY A 10 8.40 -17.21 55.21
CA GLY A 10 7.83 -16.36 54.16
C GLY A 10 8.94 -15.90 53.22
N ASN A 11 9.09 -16.59 52.10
CA ASN A 11 10.07 -16.27 51.05
C ASN A 11 9.79 -14.86 50.49
N GLY A 12 10.74 -13.95 50.70
CA GLY A 12 10.61 -12.53 50.38
C GLY A 12 10.68 -12.24 48.88
N ASN A 13 9.53 -12.16 48.23
CA ASN A 13 9.38 -11.46 46.95
C ASN A 13 8.23 -10.46 47.03
N ILE A 14 8.56 -9.28 47.55
CA ILE A 14 7.86 -8.03 47.20
C ILE A 14 8.42 -7.56 45.86
N THR A 15 7.73 -7.88 44.78
CA THR A 15 7.72 -7.04 43.59
C THR A 15 6.32 -7.12 43.01
N ALA A 16 5.53 -6.09 43.34
CA ALA A 16 4.38 -5.73 42.55
C ALA A 16 4.91 -5.37 41.16
N GLY A 17 4.88 -6.32 40.23
CA GLY A 17 5.16 -6.11 38.81
C GLY A 17 4.02 -5.36 38.14
N GLY A 18 3.75 -4.15 38.63
CA GLY A 18 3.01 -3.13 37.90
C GLY A 18 4.03 -2.22 37.25
N ASP A 19 4.23 -2.42 35.96
CA ASP A 19 4.53 -1.39 34.95
C ASP A 19 4.55 -2.08 33.59
N ILE A 20 3.36 -2.38 33.06
CA ILE A 20 3.19 -2.48 31.61
C ILE A 20 3.37 -1.06 31.06
N ASN A 21 4.63 -0.66 30.85
CA ASN A 21 4.94 0.40 29.90
C ASN A 21 4.73 -0.17 28.49
N LEU A 22 3.48 -0.45 28.14
CA LEU A 22 3.04 -0.44 26.75
C LEU A 22 2.91 1.03 26.36
N THR A 23 4.04 1.72 26.25
CA THR A 23 4.09 2.96 25.51
C THR A 23 3.92 2.56 24.04
N PHE A 24 2.67 2.35 23.63
CA PHE A 24 2.29 2.42 22.23
C PHE A 24 2.58 3.85 21.80
N GLN A 25 3.83 4.13 21.42
CA GLN A 25 4.14 5.26 20.57
C GLN A 25 3.60 4.90 19.19
N GLU A 26 2.29 5.01 19.08
CA GLU A 26 1.51 4.84 17.87
C GLU A 26 1.64 6.14 17.06
N THR A 27 2.87 6.44 16.63
CA THR A 27 3.15 7.64 15.85
C THR A 27 3.66 7.22 14.48
N ASN A 28 2.81 7.42 13.48
CA ASN A 28 3.01 7.11 12.05
C ASN A 28 3.16 5.62 11.70
N ILE A 29 2.09 4.83 11.89
CA ILE A 29 2.05 3.49 11.29
C ILE A 29 1.81 3.65 9.78
N PRO A 30 2.71 3.20 8.88
CA PRO A 30 2.47 3.21 7.43
C PRO A 30 1.24 2.36 7.09
N LEU A 31 0.64 2.53 5.91
CA LEU A 31 -0.38 1.62 5.39
C LEU A 31 0.28 0.24 5.21
N ARG A 32 0.14 -0.66 6.20
CA ARG A 32 0.79 -1.98 6.21
C ARG A 32 -0.13 -3.00 5.55
N PHE A 33 0.42 -3.76 4.60
CA PHE A 33 -0.27 -4.82 3.87
C PHE A 33 0.74 -5.90 3.47
N PHE A 34 0.30 -7.00 2.87
CA PHE A 34 1.19 -8.04 2.36
C PHE A 34 1.80 -7.63 1.01
N ASP A 35 2.98 -7.00 1.06
CA ASP A 35 3.61 -6.39 -0.12
C ASP A 35 4.46 -7.34 -0.98
N GLU A 36 4.62 -8.59 -0.56
CA GLU A 36 5.33 -9.62 -1.34
C GLU A 36 4.60 -9.91 -2.68
N ASP A 37 3.27 -9.91 -2.67
CA ASP A 37 2.45 -10.14 -3.86
C ASP A 37 2.68 -9.06 -4.91
N ILE A 38 2.56 -7.78 -4.52
CA ILE A 38 2.78 -6.68 -5.46
C ILE A 38 4.24 -6.57 -5.90
N LYS A 39 5.20 -6.92 -5.04
CA LYS A 39 6.61 -7.02 -5.41
C LYS A 39 6.81 -8.01 -6.56
N GLU A 40 6.26 -9.22 -6.45
CA GLU A 40 6.42 -10.26 -7.47
C GLU A 40 5.78 -9.82 -8.80
N VAL A 41 4.59 -9.21 -8.75
CA VAL A 41 3.92 -8.64 -9.94
C VAL A 41 4.82 -7.59 -10.61
N ILE A 42 5.41 -6.67 -9.85
CA ILE A 42 6.30 -5.63 -10.37
C ILE A 42 7.57 -6.24 -10.99
N LEU A 43 8.21 -7.20 -10.32
CA LEU A 43 9.43 -7.84 -10.81
C LEU A 43 9.20 -8.65 -12.09
N LYS A 44 8.04 -9.29 -12.24
CA LYS A 44 7.69 -10.01 -13.48
C LYS A 44 7.29 -9.06 -14.58
N PHE A 45 6.58 -7.98 -14.26
CA PHE A 45 6.23 -6.96 -15.24
C PHE A 45 7.47 -6.22 -15.76
N SER A 46 8.46 -5.93 -14.91
CA SER A 46 9.67 -5.19 -15.30
C SER A 46 10.47 -5.88 -16.42
N GLN A 47 10.37 -7.20 -16.53
CA GLN A 47 11.02 -8.01 -17.57
C GLN A 47 10.43 -7.79 -18.98
N VAL A 48 9.18 -7.32 -19.06
CA VAL A 48 8.47 -7.13 -20.34
C VAL A 48 8.09 -5.67 -20.60
N ALA A 49 8.15 -4.82 -19.58
CA ALA A 49 7.77 -3.41 -19.66
C ALA A 49 8.63 -2.65 -20.67
N LYS A 50 7.98 -1.94 -21.58
CA LYS A 50 8.64 -1.07 -22.56
C LYS A 50 8.09 0.33 -22.42
N HIS A 51 8.96 1.34 -22.35
CA HIS A 51 8.48 2.71 -22.46
C HIS A 51 7.97 2.94 -23.89
N LYS A 52 6.73 3.42 -24.01
CA LYS A 52 6.10 3.75 -25.30
C LYS A 52 5.68 5.22 -25.28
N VAL A 53 5.69 5.86 -26.45
CA VAL A 53 5.11 7.19 -26.61
C VAL A 53 3.60 7.08 -26.42
N GLU A 54 3.06 7.95 -25.59
CA GLU A 54 1.68 7.92 -25.13
C GLU A 54 0.69 8.35 -26.23
N VAL A 55 -0.50 7.77 -26.23
CA VAL A 55 -1.67 8.27 -26.95
C VAL A 55 -2.74 8.53 -25.90
N THR A 56 -3.15 9.78 -25.75
CA THR A 56 -4.08 10.19 -24.71
C THR A 56 -5.48 9.69 -25.00
N ASP A 57 -6.11 9.03 -24.03
CA ASP A 57 -7.53 8.67 -24.05
C ASP A 57 -8.35 9.74 -23.30
N GLU A 58 -8.95 10.65 -24.07
CA GLU A 58 -9.65 11.82 -23.54
C GLU A 58 -10.90 11.47 -22.72
N VAL A 59 -11.59 10.37 -23.06
CA VAL A 59 -12.79 9.92 -22.32
C VAL A 59 -12.40 9.42 -20.94
N ASN A 60 -11.37 8.57 -20.86
CA ASN A 60 -10.90 8.04 -19.59
C ASN A 60 -10.27 9.12 -18.71
N ARG A 61 -9.70 10.18 -19.30
CA ARG A 61 -9.24 11.35 -18.56
C ARG A 61 -10.37 12.08 -17.84
N ILE A 62 -11.48 12.39 -18.52
CA ILE A 62 -12.63 13.11 -17.91
C ILE A 62 -13.20 12.32 -16.73
N LYS A 63 -13.36 11.01 -16.94
CA LYS A 63 -13.79 10.06 -15.91
C LYS A 63 -12.87 10.09 -14.67
N ALA A 64 -11.56 10.06 -14.89
CA ALA A 64 -10.57 10.16 -13.82
C ALA A 64 -10.62 11.52 -13.09
N GLU A 65 -10.93 12.64 -13.76
CA GLU A 65 -11.07 13.95 -13.11
C GLU A 65 -12.21 13.99 -12.07
N VAL A 66 -13.33 13.31 -12.35
CA VAL A 66 -14.42 13.17 -11.36
C VAL A 66 -13.95 12.36 -10.15
N LYS A 67 -13.23 11.25 -10.40
CA LYS A 67 -12.66 10.42 -9.32
C LYS A 67 -11.64 11.19 -8.46
N ASN A 68 -10.82 12.03 -9.09
CA ASN A 68 -9.83 12.87 -8.41
C ASN A 68 -10.50 13.81 -7.42
N GLN A 69 -11.66 14.39 -7.76
CA GLN A 69 -12.42 15.26 -6.87
C GLN A 69 -12.94 14.49 -5.64
N ILE A 70 -13.50 13.29 -5.83
CA ILE A 70 -13.98 12.43 -4.73
C ILE A 70 -12.84 12.08 -3.78
N ASN A 71 -11.69 11.71 -4.33
CA ASN A 71 -10.54 11.25 -3.54
C ASN A 71 -9.66 12.38 -3.01
N LEU A 72 -9.90 13.63 -3.40
CA LEU A 72 -9.03 14.78 -3.11
C LEU A 72 -7.59 14.58 -3.64
N LEU A 73 -7.46 14.00 -4.84
CA LEU A 73 -6.18 13.92 -5.57
C LEU A 73 -5.85 15.29 -6.14
N SER A 74 -4.63 15.79 -5.92
CA SER A 74 -4.28 17.10 -6.48
C SER A 74 -4.13 17.05 -7.99
N GLN A 75 -4.48 18.16 -8.65
CA GLN A 75 -4.36 18.30 -10.10
C GLN A 75 -2.90 18.13 -10.55
N GLU A 76 -1.96 18.77 -9.86
CA GLU A 76 -0.52 18.67 -10.16
C GLU A 76 -0.03 17.22 -10.07
N TYR A 77 -0.48 16.48 -9.05
CA TYR A 77 -0.14 15.07 -8.92
C TYR A 77 -0.78 14.23 -10.03
N PHE A 78 -2.05 14.48 -10.38
CA PHE A 78 -2.72 13.79 -11.48
C PHE A 78 -1.99 13.99 -12.81
N GLU A 79 -1.56 15.21 -13.14
CA GLU A 79 -0.75 15.48 -14.33
C GLU A 79 0.56 14.69 -14.35
N SER A 80 1.16 14.44 -13.18
CA SER A 80 2.34 13.57 -13.06
C SER A 80 2.03 12.10 -13.35
N ILE A 81 0.82 11.62 -13.02
CA ILE A 81 0.37 10.27 -13.36
C ILE A 81 0.27 10.11 -14.88
N ILE A 82 -0.40 11.06 -15.54
CA ILE A 82 -0.54 11.08 -17.00
C ILE A 82 0.85 10.98 -17.64
N ASN A 83 1.70 11.97 -17.37
CA ASN A 83 3.00 12.11 -18.01
C ASN A 83 4.00 10.97 -17.67
N GLY A 84 3.87 10.36 -16.49
CA GLY A 84 4.85 9.41 -15.97
C GLY A 84 4.47 7.94 -16.08
N SER A 85 3.17 7.61 -16.10
CA SER A 85 2.70 6.24 -15.84
C SER A 85 1.72 5.70 -16.88
N MET A 86 0.89 6.53 -17.48
CA MET A 86 -0.15 6.07 -18.41
C MET A 86 0.40 5.29 -19.60
N CYS A 87 1.60 5.60 -20.08
CA CYS A 87 2.28 4.84 -21.14
C CYS A 87 2.47 3.34 -20.84
N TYR A 88 2.31 2.92 -19.59
CA TYR A 88 2.40 1.53 -19.15
C TYR A 88 1.04 0.86 -18.92
N PHE A 89 -0.07 1.59 -18.80
CA PHE A 89 -1.34 1.02 -18.31
C PHE A 89 -1.87 -0.10 -19.22
N GLN A 90 -1.88 0.10 -20.54
CA GLN A 90 -2.28 -0.97 -21.45
C GLN A 90 -1.36 -2.20 -21.36
N GLN A 91 -0.06 -1.99 -21.14
CA GLN A 91 0.89 -3.09 -21.01
C GLN A 91 0.67 -3.88 -19.73
N ILE A 92 0.31 -3.21 -18.63
CA ILE A 92 -0.05 -3.86 -17.37
C ILE A 92 -1.34 -4.67 -17.55
N GLU A 93 -2.35 -4.09 -18.20
CA GLU A 93 -3.62 -4.77 -18.45
C GLU A 93 -3.44 -6.03 -19.32
N ASP A 94 -2.69 -5.93 -20.42
CA ASP A 94 -2.36 -7.07 -21.29
C ASP A 94 -1.53 -8.12 -20.54
N PHE A 95 -0.59 -7.67 -19.70
CA PHE A 95 0.26 -8.55 -18.90
C PHE A 95 -0.57 -9.35 -17.89
N LEU A 96 -1.43 -8.70 -17.11
CA LEU A 96 -2.23 -9.35 -16.08
C LEU A 96 -3.29 -10.29 -16.68
N LYS A 97 -3.90 -9.93 -17.81
CA LYS A 97 -4.92 -10.76 -18.49
C LYS A 97 -4.36 -11.98 -19.22
N ALA A 98 -3.04 -12.07 -19.41
CA ALA A 98 -2.43 -13.22 -20.06
C ALA A 98 -2.68 -14.50 -19.24
N PRO A 99 -3.22 -15.61 -19.81
CA PRO A 99 -3.55 -16.81 -19.04
C PRO A 99 -2.39 -17.39 -18.24
N ARG A 100 -1.15 -17.29 -18.76
CA ARG A 100 0.07 -17.73 -18.06
C ARG A 100 0.38 -16.94 -16.77
N ASN A 101 -0.22 -15.78 -16.61
CA ASN A 101 -0.03 -14.87 -15.49
C ASN A 101 -1.21 -14.92 -14.50
N SER A 102 -2.07 -15.95 -14.55
CA SER A 102 -3.23 -16.07 -13.66
C SER A 102 -2.87 -15.99 -12.17
N THR A 103 -1.72 -16.54 -11.77
CA THR A 103 -1.23 -16.43 -10.39
C THR A 103 -0.85 -14.99 -10.03
N LEU A 104 -0.23 -14.25 -10.95
CA LEU A 104 0.13 -12.84 -10.75
C LEU A 104 -1.13 -11.95 -10.73
N LEU A 105 -2.14 -12.27 -11.54
CA LEU A 105 -3.44 -11.59 -11.47
C LEU A 105 -4.08 -11.80 -10.10
N LYS A 106 -4.07 -13.02 -9.56
CA LYS A 106 -4.58 -13.29 -8.22
C LYS A 106 -3.82 -12.49 -7.14
N MET A 107 -2.49 -12.46 -7.19
CA MET A 107 -1.66 -11.65 -6.28
C MET A 107 -2.00 -10.15 -6.36
N TYR A 108 -2.21 -9.64 -7.57
CA TYR A 108 -2.64 -8.26 -7.81
C TYR A 108 -4.04 -7.99 -7.23
N GLU A 109 -5.01 -8.88 -7.45
CA GLU A 109 -6.38 -8.78 -6.92
C GLU A 109 -6.43 -8.87 -5.38
N ASP A 110 -5.66 -9.80 -4.79
CA ASP A 110 -5.54 -9.93 -3.33
C ASP A 110 -4.94 -8.64 -2.72
N THR A 111 -3.92 -8.06 -3.38
CA THR A 111 -3.35 -6.75 -2.99
C THR A 111 -4.41 -5.65 -3.05
N ILE A 112 -5.18 -5.57 -4.14
CA ILE A 112 -6.25 -4.56 -4.27
C ILE A 112 -7.25 -4.67 -3.13
N PHE A 113 -7.69 -5.89 -2.83
CA PHE A 113 -8.64 -6.13 -1.77
C PHE A 113 -8.12 -5.60 -0.43
N GLU A 114 -6.89 -5.96 -0.05
CA GLU A 114 -6.28 -5.54 1.20
C GLU A 114 -6.08 -4.01 1.26
N LEU A 115 -5.56 -3.41 0.18
CA LEU A 115 -5.37 -1.96 0.09
C LEU A 115 -6.69 -1.21 0.25
N ASN A 116 -7.77 -1.67 -0.35
CA ASN A 116 -9.09 -1.03 -0.19
C ASN A 116 -9.58 -1.09 1.26
N GLN A 117 -9.40 -2.20 1.97
CA GLN A 117 -9.77 -2.28 3.38
C GLN A 117 -8.99 -1.26 4.21
N ILE A 118 -7.67 -1.21 4.00
CA ILE A 118 -6.77 -0.33 4.75
C ILE A 118 -7.04 1.14 4.43
N ILE A 119 -7.18 1.51 3.15
CA ILE A 119 -7.49 2.87 2.72
C ILE A 119 -8.83 3.31 3.30
N THR A 120 -9.86 2.45 3.26
CA THR A 120 -11.18 2.77 3.83
C THR A 120 -11.10 3.04 5.32
N ILE A 121 -10.39 2.20 6.08
CA ILE A 121 -10.25 2.37 7.54
C ILE A 121 -9.52 3.67 7.89
N ARG A 122 -8.52 4.04 7.08
CA ARG A 122 -7.57 5.12 7.40
C ARG A 122 -7.77 6.38 6.59
N ARG A 123 -8.82 6.46 5.76
CA ARG A 123 -9.01 7.55 4.79
C ARG A 123 -8.97 8.92 5.46
N ASP A 124 -9.58 9.05 6.62
CA ASP A 124 -9.68 10.30 7.38
C ASP A 124 -8.34 10.80 7.96
N GLU A 125 -7.32 9.94 8.02
CA GLU A 125 -5.96 10.32 8.43
C GLU A 125 -5.23 11.11 7.34
N PHE A 126 -5.72 11.09 6.09
CA PHE A 126 -5.06 11.70 4.94
C PHE A 126 -5.85 12.86 4.37
N LYS A 127 -5.22 14.03 4.29
CA LYS A 127 -5.85 15.23 3.68
C LYS A 127 -6.06 15.09 2.16
N LYS A 128 -5.17 14.37 1.48
CA LYS A 128 -5.16 14.18 0.02
C LYS A 128 -4.76 12.74 -0.30
N PHE A 129 -5.24 12.23 -1.42
CA PHE A 129 -4.88 10.89 -1.88
C PHE A 129 -3.40 10.78 -2.29
N ASP A 130 -2.76 11.88 -2.66
CA ASP A 130 -1.33 11.97 -2.96
C ASP A 130 -0.47 11.36 -1.84
N TYR A 131 -0.83 11.62 -0.58
CA TYR A 131 -0.12 11.11 0.60
C TYR A 131 -0.32 9.60 0.81
N ILE A 132 -1.46 9.06 0.39
CA ILE A 132 -1.69 7.60 0.42
C ILE A 132 -0.71 6.93 -0.53
N PHE A 133 -0.55 7.45 -1.75
CA PHE A 133 0.44 6.90 -2.68
C PHE A 133 1.87 6.97 -2.14
N GLU A 134 2.26 8.09 -1.53
CA GLU A 134 3.57 8.22 -0.89
C GLU A 134 3.79 7.17 0.22
N CYS A 135 2.80 6.96 1.08
CA CYS A 135 2.87 5.95 2.14
C CYS A 135 3.01 4.54 1.57
N LEU A 136 2.21 4.18 0.56
CA LEU A 136 2.27 2.86 -0.09
C LEU A 136 3.61 2.64 -0.78
N TYR A 137 4.08 3.62 -1.55
CA TYR A 137 5.38 3.56 -2.21
C TYR A 137 6.52 3.33 -1.20
N ASN A 138 6.55 4.12 -0.13
CA ASN A 138 7.60 4.03 0.88
C ASN A 138 7.57 2.67 1.60
N PHE A 139 6.38 2.13 1.88
CA PHE A 139 6.23 0.81 2.49
C PHE A 139 6.79 -0.29 1.57
N ILE A 140 6.30 -0.37 0.33
CA ILE A 140 6.75 -1.38 -0.66
C ILE A 140 8.26 -1.30 -0.88
N LEU A 141 8.80 -0.09 -1.07
CA LEU A 141 10.23 0.07 -1.34
C LEU A 141 11.10 -0.28 -0.13
N THR A 142 10.67 0.08 1.08
CA THR A 142 11.46 -0.16 2.29
C THR A 142 11.61 -1.65 2.56
N ASN A 143 10.53 -2.40 2.44
CA ASN A 143 10.52 -3.85 2.68
C ASN A 143 11.26 -4.63 1.57
N ASN A 144 11.20 -4.15 0.32
CA ASN A 144 11.69 -4.88 -0.85
C ASN A 144 12.87 -4.17 -1.53
N LYS A 145 13.66 -3.43 -0.76
CA LYS A 145 14.73 -2.56 -1.29
C LYS A 145 15.78 -3.33 -2.11
N ALA A 146 16.09 -4.56 -1.73
CA ALA A 146 17.14 -5.33 -2.39
C ALA A 146 16.75 -5.70 -3.83
N GLU A 147 15.48 -6.07 -4.03
CA GLU A 147 14.91 -6.53 -5.28
C GLU A 147 14.43 -5.37 -6.15
N LEU A 148 13.76 -4.37 -5.58
CA LEU A 148 13.09 -3.30 -6.34
C LEU A 148 13.95 -2.05 -6.57
N LYS A 149 15.20 -1.99 -6.08
CA LYS A 149 16.03 -0.76 -6.20
C LYS A 149 16.16 -0.22 -7.63
N THR A 150 16.24 -1.10 -8.63
CA THR A 150 16.34 -0.73 -10.06
C THR A 150 14.98 -0.48 -10.70
N ASP A 151 13.92 -1.08 -10.15
CA ASP A 151 12.56 -1.04 -10.69
C ASP A 151 11.62 -0.12 -9.89
N ARG A 152 12.14 0.67 -8.94
CA ARG A 152 11.36 1.52 -8.03
C ARG A 152 10.34 2.44 -8.73
N ARG A 153 10.61 2.88 -9.98
CA ARG A 153 9.63 3.65 -10.76
C ARG A 153 8.35 2.85 -11.00
N LEU A 154 8.45 1.55 -11.24
CA LEU A 154 7.32 0.69 -11.51
C LEU A 154 6.41 0.50 -10.29
N ILE A 155 6.90 0.77 -9.07
CA ILE A 155 6.05 0.83 -7.88
C ILE A 155 4.99 1.93 -8.06
N TRP A 156 5.41 3.15 -8.40
CA TRP A 156 4.48 4.25 -8.70
C TRP A 156 3.54 3.91 -9.85
N VAL A 157 4.09 3.40 -10.96
CA VAL A 157 3.29 3.05 -12.13
C VAL A 157 2.19 2.04 -11.78
N MET A 158 2.49 1.03 -10.96
CA MET A 158 1.52 0.01 -10.57
C MET A 158 0.43 0.59 -9.65
N LEU A 159 0.80 1.43 -8.68
CA LEU A 159 -0.16 2.13 -7.82
C LEU A 159 -1.06 3.07 -8.63
N HIS A 160 -0.49 3.82 -9.57
CA HIS A 160 -1.25 4.69 -10.46
C HIS A 160 -2.18 3.90 -11.37
N TYR A 161 -1.76 2.73 -11.86
CA TYR A 161 -2.60 1.84 -12.65
C TYR A 161 -3.80 1.35 -11.84
N MET A 162 -3.58 0.89 -10.60
CA MET A 162 -4.69 0.50 -9.70
C MET A 162 -5.68 1.64 -9.52
N TYR A 163 -5.20 2.86 -9.30
CA TYR A 163 -6.09 4.01 -9.17
C TYR A 163 -6.82 4.31 -10.49
N TRP A 164 -6.11 4.33 -11.62
CA TRP A 164 -6.70 4.60 -12.94
C TRP A 164 -7.76 3.57 -13.34
N LYS A 165 -7.60 2.30 -12.95
CA LYS A 165 -8.56 1.23 -13.21
C LYS A 165 -9.74 1.18 -12.24
N CYS A 166 -9.83 2.16 -11.32
CA CYS A 166 -10.81 2.16 -10.23
C CYS A 166 -10.65 0.98 -9.25
N ASP A 167 -9.47 0.35 -9.22
CA ASP A 167 -9.19 -0.74 -8.28
C ASP A 167 -8.97 -0.23 -6.85
N ILE A 168 -8.38 0.97 -6.66
CA ILE A 168 -8.22 1.60 -5.35
C ILE A 168 -8.78 3.03 -5.31
N GLY A 169 -9.21 3.47 -4.12
CA GLY A 169 -9.85 4.77 -3.92
C GLY A 169 -11.36 4.73 -4.20
N GLU A 170 -12.08 5.73 -3.72
CA GLU A 170 -13.54 5.74 -3.74
C GLU A 170 -14.11 6.21 -5.08
N GLY A 171 -15.09 5.46 -5.57
CA GLY A 171 -16.00 5.86 -6.65
C GLY A 171 -15.33 6.31 -7.95
N GLY A 172 -16.13 6.97 -8.78
CA GLY A 172 -15.75 7.43 -10.12
C GLY A 172 -16.00 6.38 -11.20
N GLU A 173 -16.37 6.84 -12.40
CA GLU A 173 -16.20 6.01 -13.58
C GLU A 173 -14.71 5.99 -13.93
N CYS A 174 -14.25 4.81 -14.36
CA CYS A 174 -13.05 4.58 -15.13
C CYS A 174 -13.49 3.76 -16.37
#